data_AF-A0A2N9MVC7-F1
#
_entry.id   AF-A0A2N9MVC7-F1
#
_cell.length_a   1.000
_cell.length_b   1.000
_cell.length_c   1.000
_cell.angle_alpha   90.00
_cell.angle_beta   90.00
_cell.angle_gamma   90.00
#
_symmetry.space_group_name_H-M   'P 1'
#
loop_
_entity.id
_entity.type
_entity.pdbx_description
1 polymer ?
#
loop_
_entity_poly.entity_id
_entity_poly.type
_entity_poly.pdbx_seq_one_letter_code
_entity_poly.pdbx_strand_id
1 'polypeptide(L)'
;MREWGFAQTSPAQELALLHFFSVKKLQASGEIEFRITVKEYVSPKEPTMHFFAQADKEVNQNTAPFKPVGWGKTLLDALAECVRSINRFPYEGEEAKSAEA
;
A
#
# COMPACT_ATOMS: atom_id res chain seq x y z
N MET A 1 -23.21 -1.71 -9.41
CA MET A 1 -22.31 -1.79 -10.58
C MET A 1 -21.42 -0.56 -10.54
N ARG A 2 -20.11 -0.68 -10.73
CA ARG A 2 -19.21 0.48 -10.69
C ARG A 2 -19.20 1.15 -12.06
N GLU A 3 -19.67 2.39 -12.15
CA GLU A 3 -19.83 3.09 -13.44
C GLU A 3 -18.50 3.23 -14.20
N TRP A 4 -17.40 3.45 -13.48
CA TRP A 4 -16.06 3.51 -14.07
C TRP A 4 -15.58 2.16 -14.65
N GLY A 5 -16.23 1.05 -14.29
CA GLY A 5 -15.91 -0.28 -14.82
C GLY A 5 -16.21 -0.44 -16.31
N PHE A 6 -17.15 0.35 -16.86
CA PHE A 6 -17.48 0.32 -18.29
C PHE A 6 -16.31 0.77 -19.19
N ALA A 7 -15.31 1.45 -18.63
CA ALA A 7 -14.11 1.83 -19.36
C ALA A 7 -13.18 0.63 -19.64
N GLN A 8 -13.35 -0.50 -18.92
CA GLN A 8 -12.54 -1.70 -19.17
C GLN A 8 -13.07 -2.46 -20.39
N THR A 9 -12.25 -2.51 -21.45
CA THR A 9 -12.59 -3.25 -22.68
C THR A 9 -12.02 -4.67 -22.70
N SER A 10 -11.05 -4.97 -21.83
CA SER A 10 -10.50 -6.31 -21.64
C SER A 10 -10.03 -6.53 -20.19
N PRO A 11 -10.33 -7.70 -19.56
CA PRO A 11 -9.81 -8.04 -18.23
C PRO A 11 -8.29 -7.96 -18.11
N ALA A 12 -7.56 -8.22 -19.20
CA ALA A 12 -6.09 -8.17 -19.25
C ALA A 12 -5.51 -6.75 -19.02
N GLN A 13 -6.33 -5.70 -19.13
CA GLN A 13 -5.91 -4.33 -18.83
C GLN A 13 -5.72 -4.08 -17.33
N GLU A 14 -6.28 -4.94 -16.46
CA GLU A 14 -6.24 -4.78 -15.01
C GLU A 14 -6.63 -3.36 -14.55
N LEU A 15 -7.70 -2.81 -15.16
CA LEU A 15 -8.17 -1.46 -14.84
C LEU A 15 -8.54 -1.39 -13.36
N ALA A 16 -7.99 -0.39 -12.68
CA ALA A 16 -8.23 -0.14 -11.27
C ALA A 16 -8.53 1.33 -10.97
N LEU A 17 -9.43 1.56 -10.03
CA LEU A 17 -9.58 2.85 -9.37
C LEU A 17 -8.52 2.96 -8.26
N LEU A 18 -7.83 4.10 -8.20
CA LEU A 18 -6.79 4.34 -7.22
C LEU A 18 -7.31 5.20 -6.08
N HIS A 19 -7.13 4.71 -4.85
CA HIS A 19 -7.39 5.45 -3.62
C HIS A 19 -6.06 5.77 -2.95
N PHE A 20 -5.85 7.04 -2.59
CA PHE A 20 -4.61 7.49 -1.95
C PHE A 20 -4.85 7.79 -0.47
N PHE A 21 -3.95 7.27 0.37
CA PHE A 21 -3.95 7.51 1.80
C PHE A 21 -2.53 7.87 2.23
N SER A 22 -2.38 8.49 3.40
CA SER A 22 -1.10 8.55 4.09
C SER A 22 -1.22 8.15 5.55
N VAL A 23 -0.11 7.68 6.11
CA VAL A 23 0.03 7.33 7.52
C VAL A 23 1.40 7.74 8.00
N LYS A 24 1.48 8.28 9.21
CA LYS A 24 2.75 8.54 9.88
C LYS A 24 3.13 7.35 10.75
N LYS A 25 4.33 6.83 10.56
CA LYS A 25 4.97 5.84 11.42
C LYS A 25 5.88 6.58 12.40
N LEU A 26 5.64 6.40 13.69
CA LEU A 26 6.54 6.88 14.73
C LEU A 26 7.63 5.84 15.00
N GLN A 27 8.88 6.27 15.01
CA GLN A 27 10.03 5.45 15.40
C GLN A 27 11.07 6.31 16.14
N ALA A 28 12.10 5.68 16.70
CA ALA A 28 13.13 6.37 17.50
C ALA A 28 13.79 7.53 16.73
N SER A 29 13.96 7.35 15.42
CA SER A 29 14.54 8.34 14.53
C SER A 29 13.58 9.47 14.12
N GLY A 30 12.30 9.46 14.54
CA GLY A 30 11.32 10.49 14.19
C GLY A 30 10.04 9.98 13.52
N GLU A 31 9.26 10.91 12.95
CA GLU A 31 8.04 10.60 12.20
C GLU A 31 8.35 10.38 10.71
N ILE A 32 7.96 9.23 10.17
CA ILE A 32 8.11 8.90 8.76
C ILE A 32 6.72 8.80 8.11
N GLU A 33 6.46 9.60 7.08
CA GLU A 33 5.20 9.52 6.33
C GLU A 33 5.28 8.45 5.24
N PHE A 34 4.31 7.55 5.23
CA PHE A 34 4.08 6.58 4.16
C PHE A 34 2.84 6.99 3.38
N ARG A 35 2.94 7.01 2.05
CA ARG A 35 1.78 7.11 1.15
C ARG A 35 1.37 5.72 0.74
N ILE A 36 0.08 5.41 0.85
CA ILE A 36 -0.49 4.13 0.45
C ILE A 36 -1.40 4.35 -0.75
N THR A 37 -1.22 3.54 -1.78
CA THR A 37 -2.15 3.44 -2.90
C THR A 37 -2.92 2.14 -2.80
N VAL A 38 -4.25 2.22 -2.71
CA VAL A 38 -5.13 1.06 -2.84
C VAL A 38 -5.70 1.00 -4.24
N LYS A 39 -5.44 -0.10 -4.95
CA LYS A 39 -5.98 -0.41 -6.26
C LYS A 39 -7.24 -1.24 -6.07
N GLU A 40 -8.36 -0.69 -6.49
CA GLU A 40 -9.63 -1.41 -6.58
C GLU A 40 -9.81 -1.88 -8.03
N TYR A 41 -9.72 -3.18 -8.29
CA TYR A 41 -9.79 -3.73 -9.65
C TYR A 41 -11.25 -3.94 -10.10
N VAL A 42 -11.56 -3.66 -11.37
CA VAL A 42 -12.86 -4.01 -11.98
C VAL A 42 -13.01 -5.52 -12.11
N SER A 43 -12.01 -6.15 -12.73
CA SER A 43 -11.95 -7.58 -13.03
C SER A 43 -10.69 -8.17 -12.38
N PRO A 44 -10.74 -8.56 -11.10
CA PRO A 44 -9.56 -9.11 -10.43
C PRO A 44 -9.20 -10.49 -11.02
N LYS A 45 -7.91 -10.78 -11.15
CA LYS A 45 -7.41 -12.09 -11.60
C LYS A 45 -7.85 -13.22 -10.66
N GLU A 46 -7.89 -12.92 -9.36
CA GLU A 46 -8.33 -13.84 -8.33
C GLU A 46 -9.57 -13.27 -7.63
N PRO A 47 -10.69 -14.03 -7.50
CA PRO A 47 -11.98 -13.49 -7.05
C PRO A 47 -11.97 -12.82 -5.67
N THR A 48 -10.99 -13.13 -4.82
CA THR A 48 -10.87 -12.54 -3.47
C THR A 48 -10.01 -11.28 -3.43
N MET A 49 -9.34 -10.93 -4.54
CA MET A 49 -8.28 -9.93 -4.61
C MET A 49 -8.76 -8.64 -5.31
N HIS A 50 -9.90 -8.10 -4.86
CA HIS A 50 -10.47 -6.88 -5.43
C HIS A 50 -9.71 -5.62 -5.03
N PHE A 51 -9.09 -5.61 -3.85
CA PHE A 51 -8.38 -4.46 -3.31
C PHE A 51 -6.93 -4.85 -2.98
N PHE A 52 -5.99 -4.10 -3.55
CA PHE A 52 -4.57 -4.23 -3.28
C PHE A 52 -3.99 -2.91 -2.77
N ALA A 53 -3.54 -2.88 -1.54
CA ALA A 53 -2.85 -1.75 -0.94
C ALA A 53 -1.34 -1.93 -1.04
N GLN A 54 -0.62 -0.86 -1.37
CA GLN A 54 0.84 -0.85 -1.41
C GLN A 54 1.36 0.51 -0.92
N ALA A 55 2.36 0.48 -0.04
CA ALA A 55 3.06 1.68 0.41
C ALA A 55 4.04 2.19 -0.65
N ASP A 56 4.41 3.46 -0.60
CA ASP A 56 5.38 4.08 -1.51
C ASP A 56 6.84 3.70 -1.17
N LYS A 57 7.11 3.48 0.12
CA LYS A 57 8.44 3.20 0.68
C LYS A 57 8.61 1.74 1.12
N GLU A 58 9.85 1.27 1.17
CA GLU A 58 10.22 -0.03 1.74
C GLU A 58 10.51 0.09 3.24
N VAL A 59 10.44 -1.03 3.96
CA VAL A 59 10.90 -1.17 5.36
C VAL A 59 11.99 -2.24 5.43
N ASN A 60 12.69 -2.32 6.57
CA ASN A 60 13.73 -3.33 6.83
C ASN A 60 14.90 -3.26 5.84
N GLN A 61 15.23 -2.08 5.33
CA GLN A 61 16.13 -1.88 4.20
C GLN A 61 17.56 -2.40 4.44
N ASN A 62 18.04 -2.42 5.69
CA ASN A 62 19.39 -2.88 5.99
C ASN A 62 19.49 -4.41 6.17
N THR A 63 18.36 -5.11 6.32
CA THR A 63 18.34 -6.56 6.55
C THR A 63 17.76 -7.29 5.35
N ALA A 64 16.51 -7.00 4.99
CA ALA A 64 15.81 -7.59 3.86
C ALA A 64 14.72 -6.60 3.43
N PRO A 65 15.03 -5.72 2.46
CA PRO A 65 14.10 -4.71 1.98
C PRO A 65 12.79 -5.34 1.54
N PHE A 66 11.70 -4.79 2.04
CA PHE A 66 10.37 -5.26 1.71
C PHE A 66 9.41 -4.09 1.59
N LYS A 67 8.60 -4.10 0.53
CA LYS A 67 7.59 -3.09 0.29
C LYS A 67 6.27 -3.51 0.96
N PRO A 68 5.78 -2.77 1.97
CA PRO A 68 4.54 -3.09 2.64
C PRO A 68 3.35 -3.15 1.67
N VAL A 69 2.56 -4.21 1.81
CA VAL A 69 1.39 -4.49 0.98
C VAL A 69 0.25 -5.06 1.82
N GLY A 70 -0.96 -5.05 1.27
CA GLY A 70 -2.13 -5.69 1.87
C GLY A 70 -3.19 -6.04 0.83
N TRP A 71 -3.90 -7.14 1.04
CA TRP A 71 -5.00 -7.61 0.20
C TRP A 71 -6.31 -7.59 0.97
N GLY A 72 -7.40 -7.23 0.30
CA GLY A 72 -8.68 -7.08 0.98
C GLY A 72 -9.86 -7.45 0.12
N LYS A 73 -10.91 -7.96 0.79
CA LYS A 73 -12.25 -8.03 0.20
C LYS A 73 -12.89 -6.65 0.13
N THR A 74 -12.44 -5.73 0.99
CA THR A 74 -12.83 -4.33 1.02
C THR A 74 -11.61 -3.41 0.96
N LEU A 75 -11.85 -2.13 0.64
CA LEU A 75 -10.86 -1.05 0.69
C LEU A 75 -10.15 -0.98 2.05
N LEU A 76 -10.94 -1.06 3.13
CA LEU A 76 -10.45 -0.94 4.50
C LEU A 76 -9.63 -2.15 4.94
N ASP A 77 -9.99 -3.36 4.51
CA ASP A 77 -9.22 -4.57 4.82
C ASP A 77 -7.81 -4.48 4.22
N ALA A 78 -7.71 -4.12 2.94
CA ALA A 78 -6.43 -3.99 2.24
C ALA A 78 -5.58 -2.89 2.89
N LEU A 79 -6.19 -1.73 3.18
CA LEU A 79 -5.53 -0.61 3.85
C LEU A 79 -5.01 -1.03 5.24
N ALA A 80 -5.84 -1.68 6.05
CA ALA A 80 -5.48 -2.11 7.40
C ALA A 80 -4.37 -3.17 7.39
N GLU A 81 -4.37 -4.09 6.42
CA GLU A 81 -3.27 -5.04 6.24
C GLU A 81 -1.96 -4.32 5.84
N CYS A 82 -2.01 -3.39 4.90
CA CYS A 82 -0.82 -2.62 4.50
C CYS A 82 -0.27 -1.79 5.68
N VAL A 83 -1.13 -1.12 6.46
CA VAL A 83 -0.71 -0.38 7.65
C VAL A 83 -0.09 -1.30 8.71
N ARG A 84 -0.65 -2.50 8.94
CA ARG A 84 -0.01 -3.51 9.82
C ARG A 84 1.36 -3.91 9.28
N SER A 85 1.47 -4.09 7.96
CA SER A 85 2.72 -4.42 7.30
C SER A 85 3.78 -3.32 7.41
N ILE A 86 3.42 -2.04 7.32
CA ILE A 86 4.31 -0.88 7.56
C ILE A 86 4.86 -0.91 8.98
N ASN A 87 4.03 -1.32 9.95
CA ASN A 87 4.40 -1.34 11.35
C ASN A 87 5.23 -2.55 11.78
N ARG A 88 5.38 -3.56 10.90
CA ARG A 88 6.07 -4.82 11.21
C ARG A 88 7.58 -4.66 11.39
N PHE A 89 8.19 -3.74 10.65
CA PHE A 89 9.65 -3.53 10.63
C PHE A 89 9.99 -2.04 10.71
N PRO A 90 11.21 -1.66 11.15
CA PRO A 90 11.65 -0.27 11.13
C PRO A 90 11.81 0.25 9.70
N TYR A 91 11.70 1.57 9.52
CA TYR A 91 12.13 2.24 8.31
C TYR A 91 13.58 2.71 8.49
N GLU A 92 14.47 2.35 7.58
CA GLU A 92 15.90 2.60 7.71
C GLU A 92 16.47 3.44 6.54
N GLY A 93 15.58 4.11 5.79
CA GLY A 93 15.93 4.97 4.65
C GLY A 93 16.53 6.32 5.05
N GLU A 94 16.87 7.15 4.05
CA GLU A 94 17.54 8.44 4.28
C GLU A 94 16.75 9.38 5.20
N GLU A 95 15.42 9.44 5.07
CA GLU A 95 14.54 10.23 5.96
C GLU A 95 14.67 9.84 7.44
N ALA A 96 14.99 8.58 7.76
CA ALA A 96 15.27 8.19 9.14
C ALA A 96 16.59 8.79 9.63
N LYS A 97 17.61 8.82 8.77
CA LYS A 97 18.95 9.36 9.11
C LYS A 97 18.91 10.89 9.26
N SER A 98 18.06 11.58 8.50
CA SER A 98 17.91 13.04 8.58
C SER A 98 17.24 13.52 9.86
N ALA A 99 16.41 12.68 10.50
CA ALA A 99 15.70 13.04 11.71
C ALA A 99 16.45 12.63 13.00
N GLU A 100 17.59 11.95 12.88
CA GLU A 100 18.56 11.69 13.96
C GLU A 100 19.67 12.75 14.07
N ALA A 101 19.80 13.65 13.09
CA ALA A 101 20.80 14.72 13.02
C ALA A 101 20.27 16.05 13.56
#